data_AF-A0A095UU71-F1
#
_entry.id   AF-A0A095UU71-F1
#
_cell.length_a   1.000
_cell.length_b   1.000
_cell.length_c   1.000
_cell.angle_alpha   90.00
_cell.angle_beta   90.00
_cell.angle_gamma   90.00
#
_symmetry.space_group_name_H-M   'P 1'
#
loop_
_entity.id
_entity.type
_entity.pdbx_description
1 polymer ?
#
loop_
_entity_poly.entity_id
_entity_poly.type
_entity_poly.pdbx_seq_one_letter_code
_entity_poly.pdbx_strand_id
1 'polypeptide(L)' 'MSWDALFSLQGHGPYLLGAYGMTLALIGLEAFVLWRRARARRTAPDSLSGRSDGARP' A
#
# COMPACT_ATOMS: atom_id res chain seq x y z
N MET A 1 -15.93 26.05 -16.24
CA MET A 1 -17.02 25.69 -15.30
C MET A 1 -16.82 24.24 -14.85
N SER A 2 -17.00 23.95 -13.55
CA SER A 2 -17.41 22.65 -12.97
C SER A 2 -16.51 21.93 -11.93
N TRP A 3 -15.25 22.31 -11.69
CA TRP A 3 -14.51 21.72 -10.55
C TRP A 3 -15.02 22.27 -9.20
N ASP A 4 -15.21 23.58 -9.11
CA ASP A 4 -15.85 24.20 -7.95
C ASP A 4 -17.30 23.76 -7.78
N ALA A 5 -18.04 23.53 -8.87
CA ALA A 5 -19.44 23.10 -8.80
C ALA A 5 -19.59 21.70 -8.18
N LEU A 6 -18.65 20.77 -8.43
CA LEU A 6 -18.65 19.43 -7.82
C LEU A 6 -18.42 19.47 -6.29
N PHE A 7 -17.65 20.45 -5.80
CA PHE A 7 -17.44 20.66 -4.36
C PHE A 7 -18.48 21.58 -3.72
N SER A 8 -19.05 22.51 -4.49
CA SER A 8 -19.91 23.60 -4.01
C SER A 8 -21.40 23.26 -4.05
N LEU A 9 -21.87 22.32 -4.89
CA LEU A 9 -23.32 22.11 -5.07
C LEU A 9 -24.07 21.48 -3.91
N GLN A 10 -23.42 20.95 -2.87
CA GLN A 10 -24.16 20.04 -2.00
C GLN A 10 -23.74 19.95 -0.55
N GLY A 11 -22.71 20.64 -0.05
CA GLY A 11 -22.26 20.44 1.35
C GLY A 11 -21.87 18.99 1.70
N HIS A 12 -21.84 18.08 0.72
CA HIS A 12 -21.50 16.66 0.80
C HIS A 12 -20.09 16.38 0.25
N GLY A 13 -19.38 17.41 -0.23
CA GLY A 13 -17.96 17.36 -0.58
C GLY A 13 -17.08 16.65 0.48
N PRO A 14 -17.22 16.93 1.80
CA PRO A 14 -16.46 16.21 2.81
C PRO A 14 -16.84 14.72 2.92
N TYR A 15 -18.08 14.34 2.64
CA TYR A 15 -18.51 12.95 2.67
C TYR A 15 -18.03 12.15 1.45
N LEU A 16 -18.01 12.74 0.25
CA LEU A 16 -17.40 12.11 -0.92
C LEU A 16 -15.89 11.96 -0.73
N LEU A 17 -15.21 13.02 -0.29
CA LEU A 17 -13.78 12.95 -0.02
C LEU A 17 -13.47 11.97 1.11
N GLY A 18 -14.33 11.90 2.13
CA GLY A 18 -14.24 10.93 3.21
C GLY A 18 -14.44 9.50 2.74
N ALA A 19 -15.50 9.21 1.98
CA ALA A 19 -15.83 7.86 1.53
C ALA A 19 -14.80 7.32 0.53
N TYR A 20 -14.53 8.06 -0.55
CA TYR A 20 -13.58 7.62 -1.58
C TYR A 20 -12.12 7.76 -1.11
N GLY A 21 -11.82 8.77 -0.29
CA GLY A 21 -10.51 8.95 0.30
C GLY A 21 -10.17 7.88 1.34
N MET A 22 -11.15 7.42 2.15
CA MET A 22 -10.94 6.30 3.07
C MET A 22 -10.61 5.00 2.35
N THR A 23 -11.33 4.69 1.26
CA THR A 23 -11.01 3.50 0.46
C THR A 23 -9.59 3.55 -0.09
N LEU A 24 -9.17 4.69 -0.65
CA LEU A 24 -7.80 4.88 -1.13
C LEU A 24 -6.77 4.84 0.01
N ALA A 25 -7.09 5.37 1.18
CA ALA A 25 -6.22 5.33 2.35
C ALA A 25 -6.01 3.89 2.85
N LEU A 26 -7.06 3.06 2.88
CA LEU A 26 -6.97 1.65 3.27
C LEU A 26 -6.14 0.84 2.27
N ILE A 27 -6.40 1.01 0.97
CA ILE A 27 -5.62 0.35 -0.09
C ILE A 27 -4.15 0.79 -0.03
N GLY A 28 -3.91 2.09 0.13
CA GLY A 28 -2.57 2.65 0.25
C GLY A 28 -1.85 2.16 1.51
N LEU A 29 -2.55 2.04 2.63
CA LEU A 29 -2.00 1.52 3.89
C LEU A 29 -1.62 0.04 3.75
N GLU A 30 -2.48 -0.78 3.16
CA GLU A 30 -2.18 -2.21 2.95
C GLU A 30 -0.98 -2.39 2.02
N ALA A 31 -0.97 -1.68 0.89
CA ALA A 31 0.15 -1.67 -0.04
C ALA A 31 1.45 -1.19 0.64
N PHE A 32 1.37 -0.15 1.47
CA PHE A 32 2.51 0.36 2.23
C PHE A 32 3.03 -0.64 3.26
N VAL A 33 2.15 -1.33 3.98
CA VAL A 33 2.53 -2.37 4.96
C VAL A 33 3.21 -3.55 4.26
N LEU A 34 2.66 -4.01 3.13
CA LEU A 34 3.25 -5.07 2.32
C LEU A 34 4.61 -4.65 1.77
N TRP A 35 4.72 -3.42 1.24
CA TRP A 35 5.97 -2.86 0.74
C TRP A 35 7.02 -2.74 1.84
N ARG A 36 6.65 -2.24 3.03
CA ARG A 36 7.54 -2.15 4.19
C ARG A 36 8.04 -3.53 4.61
N ARG A 37 7.15 -4.54 4.63
CA ARG A 37 7.51 -5.92 5.00
C ARG A 37 8.41 -6.57 3.96
N ALA A 38 8.14 -6.35 2.68
CA ALA A 38 9.00 -6.80 1.59
C ALA A 38 10.38 -6.13 1.63
N ARG A 39 10.42 -4.81 1.91
CA ARG A 39 11.67 -4.06 2.09
C ARG A 39 12.47 -4.60 3.28
N ALA A 40 11.83 -4.83 4.43
CA ALA A 40 12.47 -5.39 5.61
C ALA A 40 13.04 -6.79 5.35
N ARG A 41 12.33 -7.63 4.58
CA ARG A 41 12.81 -8.96 4.16
C ARG A 41 13.96 -8.90 3.16
N ARG A 42 14.05 -7.87 2.32
CA ARG A 42 15.20 -7.66 1.42
C ARG A 42 16.43 -7.11 2.15
N THR A 43 16.25 -6.44 3.28
CA THR A 43 17.37 -6.01 4.13
C THR A 43 17.82 -7.14 5.07
N ALA A 44 16.98 -8.14 5.34
CA ALA A 44 17.44 -9.39 5.93
C ALA A 44 18.29 -10.11 4.87
N PRO A 45 19.60 -10.26 5.08
CA PRO A 45 20.46 -10.91 4.10
C PRO A 45 19.97 -12.33 3.89
N ASP A 46 19.99 -12.75 2.62
CA ASP A 46 19.87 -14.12 2.10
C ASP A 46 20.86 -15.06 2.82
N SER A 47 20.62 -15.33 4.08
CA SER A 47 21.46 -16.15 4.95
C SER A 47 21.09 -17.63 4.85
N LEU A 48 20.19 -18.00 3.94
CA LEU A 48 19.64 -19.36 3.86
C LEU A 48 19.38 -19.88 2.45
N SER A 49 19.89 -19.24 1.39
CA SER A 49 19.73 -19.70 0.00
C SER A 49 21.04 -20.10 -0.68
N GLY A 50 21.93 -20.81 0.03
CA GLY A 50 23.15 -21.32 -0.62
C GLY A 50 23.90 -22.47 0.08
N ARG A 51 23.39 -23.05 1.17
CA ARG A 51 24.02 -24.22 1.82
C ARG A 51 23.12 -25.45 1.80
N SER A 52 22.62 -25.76 0.62
CA SER A 52 21.97 -27.05 0.33
C SER A 52 22.37 -27.54 -1.06
N ASP A 53 23.66 -27.43 -1.38
CA ASP A 53 24.32 -28.34 -2.31
C ASP A 53 25.04 -29.35 -1.40
N GLY A 54 24.36 -30.43 -1.03
CA GLY A 54 24.29 -31.55 -1.94
C GLY A 54 25.53 -32.45 -1.80
N ALA A 55 26.17 -32.50 -0.63
CA ALA A 55 27.02 -33.62 -0.25
C ALA A 55 26.17 -34.90 -0.26
N ARG A 56 26.18 -35.61 -1.39
CA ARG A 56 25.71 -36.98 -1.50
C ARG A 56 26.94 -37.91 -1.61
N PRO A 57 26.87 -39.09 -0.96
CA PRO A 57 28.00 -39.96 -0.66
C PRO A 57 28.66 -40.60 -1.89
#